data_AF-A0A2U3PUN1-F1
#
_entry.id   AF-A0A2U3PUN1-F1
#
_cell.length_a   1.000
_cell.length_b   1.000
_cell.length_c   1.000
_cell.angle_alpha   90.00
_cell.angle_beta   90.00
_cell.angle_gamma   90.00
#
_symmetry.space_group_name_H-M   'P 1'
#
loop_
_entity.id
_entity.type
_entity.pdbx_description
1 polymer ?
#
loop_
_entity_poly.entity_id
_entity_poly.type
_entity_poly.pdbx_seq_one_letter_code
_entity_poly.pdbx_strand_id
1 'polypeptide(L)'
;MAKLPFAPAHLPFEPPIAYASRIAAAYGLEARELCGDQGVRFPRLVRGDQAAIKRLAKLGGADPDDLLSCAFARQRQFEIVHRGQTFRREDLVLDRLDVCLHLL
;
A
#
# COMPACT_ATOMS: atom_id res chain seq x y z
N MET A 1 -2.50 11.55 15.04
CA MET A 1 -1.91 11.80 13.71
C MET A 1 -2.95 12.48 12.85
N ALA A 2 -2.64 13.67 12.35
CA ALA A 2 -3.47 14.38 11.39
C ALA A 2 -3.12 13.92 9.96
N LYS A 3 -4.01 14.20 9.02
CA LYS A 3 -3.74 14.01 7.59
C LYS A 3 -2.54 14.86 7.17
N LEU A 4 -1.69 14.31 6.31
CA LEU A 4 -0.59 15.02 5.68
C LEU A 4 -1.13 16.06 4.68
N PRO A 5 -0.72 17.35 4.77
CA PRO A 5 -1.29 18.43 3.96
C PRO A 5 -1.28 18.21 2.44
N PHE A 6 -0.23 17.59 1.91
CA PHE A 6 -0.02 17.38 0.48
C PHE A 6 -0.31 15.94 0.06
N ALA A 7 -0.92 15.12 0.93
CA ALA A 7 -1.32 13.78 0.53
C ALA A 7 -2.36 13.84 -0.60
N PRO A 8 -2.07 13.23 -1.76
CA PRO A 8 -3.02 13.16 -2.86
C PRO A 8 -4.23 12.30 -2.48
N ALA A 9 -5.31 12.45 -3.24
CA ALA A 9 -6.43 11.53 -3.15
C ALA A 9 -5.98 10.10 -3.52
N HIS A 10 -6.45 9.13 -2.74
CA HIS A 10 -6.35 7.71 -3.07
C HIS A 10 -7.15 7.43 -4.35
N LEU A 11 -6.56 6.66 -5.25
CA LEU A 11 -7.18 6.31 -6.53
C LEU A 11 -7.98 5.00 -6.43
N PRO A 12 -9.02 4.83 -7.27
CA PRO A 12 -9.74 3.57 -7.34
C PRO A 12 -8.80 2.39 -7.62
N PHE A 13 -8.94 1.32 -6.83
CA PHE A 13 -8.14 0.09 -6.95
C PHE A 13 -6.63 0.26 -6.70
N GLU A 14 -6.19 1.39 -6.17
CA GLU A 14 -4.79 1.64 -5.87
C GLU A 14 -4.34 0.83 -4.65
N PRO A 15 -3.29 -0.02 -4.79
CA PRO A 15 -2.79 -0.80 -3.66
C PRO A 15 -2.09 0.12 -2.63
N PRO A 16 -2.05 -0.27 -1.35
CA PRO A 16 -1.45 0.54 -0.27
C PRO A 16 -0.03 1.01 -0.56
N ILE A 17 0.78 0.18 -1.23
CA ILE A 17 2.17 0.51 -1.55
C ILE A 17 2.28 1.63 -2.59
N ALA A 18 1.39 1.65 -3.59
CA ALA A 18 1.37 2.69 -4.62
C ALA A 18 0.87 4.00 -4.03
N TYR A 19 -0.15 3.93 -3.16
CA TYR A 19 -0.64 5.11 -2.46
C TYR A 19 0.43 5.72 -1.54
N ALA A 20 1.17 4.89 -0.79
CA ALA A 20 2.29 5.35 0.02
C ALA A 20 3.38 6.05 -0.82
N SER A 21 3.71 5.51 -2.00
CA SER A 21 4.66 6.14 -2.93
C SER A 21 4.15 7.47 -3.46
N ARG A 22 2.86 7.59 -3.80
CA ARG A 22 2.28 8.86 -4.28
C ARG A 22 2.21 9.92 -3.19
N ILE A 23 1.92 9.54 -1.95
CA ILE A 23 2.05 10.48 -0.82
C ILE A 23 3.52 10.91 -0.69
N ALA A 24 4.48 9.99 -0.69
CA ALA A 24 5.90 10.33 -0.50
C ALA A 24 6.44 11.23 -1.62
N ALA A 25 6.03 10.98 -2.88
CA ALA A 25 6.37 11.82 -4.01
C ALA A 25 5.91 13.28 -3.84
N ALA A 26 4.76 13.53 -3.21
CA ALA A 26 4.29 14.88 -2.90
C ALA A 26 5.18 15.62 -1.88
N TYR A 27 6.04 14.89 -1.17
CA TYR A 27 7.03 15.43 -0.22
C TYR A 27 8.48 15.31 -0.73
N GLY A 28 8.70 14.80 -1.95
CA GLY A 28 10.04 14.55 -2.48
C GLY A 28 10.81 13.46 -1.74
N LEU A 29 10.10 12.51 -1.13
CA LEU A 29 10.65 11.40 -0.34
C LEU A 29 10.38 10.06 -1.01
N GLU A 30 11.16 9.05 -0.64
CA GLU A 30 10.82 7.66 -0.91
C GLU A 30 9.74 7.16 0.06
N ALA A 31 8.92 6.21 -0.39
CA ALA A 31 7.82 5.67 0.43
C ALA A 31 8.30 5.09 1.77
N ARG A 32 9.50 4.50 1.78
CA ARG A 32 10.12 3.95 2.99
C ARG A 32 10.49 5.03 4.00
N GLU A 33 11.02 6.15 3.52
CA GLU A 33 11.45 7.29 4.35
C GLU A 33 10.23 7.94 4.99
N LEU A 34 9.24 8.33 4.16
CA LEU A 34 7.99 8.91 4.64
C LEU A 34 7.31 7.97 5.65
N CYS A 35 7.18 6.68 5.33
CA CYS A 35 6.55 5.72 6.25
C CYS A 35 7.32 5.65 7.57
N GLY A 36 8.66 5.62 7.52
CA GLY A 36 9.53 5.62 8.69
C GLY A 36 9.29 6.81 9.60
N ASP A 37 9.30 8.02 9.03
CA ASP A 37 9.07 9.29 9.75
C ASP A 37 7.68 9.34 10.40
N GLN A 38 6.69 8.70 9.78
CA GLN A 38 5.32 8.62 10.27
C GLN A 38 5.06 7.40 11.17
N GLY A 39 6.08 6.63 11.55
CA GLY A 39 5.92 5.46 12.42
C GLY A 39 5.14 4.30 11.78
N VAL A 40 5.14 4.21 10.46
CA VAL A 40 4.60 3.12 9.66
C VAL A 40 5.77 2.31 9.09
N ARG A 41 5.80 1.00 9.34
CA ARG A 41 6.83 0.16 8.71
C ARG A 41 6.40 -0.20 7.30
N PHE A 42 7.07 0.35 6.29
CA PHE A 42 6.75 0.05 4.88
C PHE A 42 6.64 -1.46 4.56
N PRO A 43 7.53 -2.35 5.06
CA PRO A 43 7.37 -3.80 4.84
C PRO A 43 6.06 -4.40 5.39
N ARG A 44 5.41 -3.76 6.36
CA ARG A 44 4.09 -4.18 6.85
C ARG A 44 2.97 -3.84 5.85
N LEU A 45 3.08 -2.71 5.14
CA LEU A 45 2.18 -2.37 4.04
C LEU A 45 2.28 -3.41 2.91
N VAL A 46 3.51 -3.78 2.53
CA VAL A 46 3.77 -4.82 1.52
C VAL A 46 3.14 -6.17 1.89
N ARG A 47 3.04 -6.49 3.19
CA ARG A 47 2.46 -7.74 3.69
C ARG A 47 0.95 -7.67 3.94
N GLY A 48 0.31 -6.54 3.65
CA GLY A 48 -1.11 -6.34 3.90
C GLY A 48 -1.49 -6.25 5.38
N ASP A 49 -0.57 -5.79 6.24
CA ASP A 49 -0.84 -5.62 7.67
C ASP A 49 -1.93 -4.57 7.90
N GLN A 50 -3.03 -4.99 8.53
CA GLN A 50 -4.21 -4.13 8.69
C GLN A 50 -3.91 -2.87 9.50
N ALA A 51 -3.09 -2.97 10.54
CA ALA A 51 -2.76 -1.83 11.40
C ALA A 51 -1.92 -0.79 10.65
N ALA A 52 -0.95 -1.23 9.85
CA ALA A 52 -0.16 -0.36 9.00
C ALA A 52 -1.02 0.33 7.93
N ILE A 53 -1.93 -0.41 7.27
CA ILE A 53 -2.81 0.15 6.23
C ILE A 53 -3.77 1.19 6.82
N LYS A 54 -4.39 0.92 7.98
CA LYS A 54 -5.25 1.89 8.66
C LYS A 54 -4.50 3.17 9.06
N ARG A 55 -3.23 3.06 9.44
CA ARG A 55 -2.38 4.23 9.70
C ARG A 55 -2.09 5.02 8.43
N LEU A 56 -1.75 4.34 7.34
CA LEU A 56 -1.52 4.97 6.04
C LEU A 56 -2.79 5.69 5.54
N ALA A 57 -3.95 5.04 5.64
CA ALA A 57 -5.24 5.65 5.28
C ALA A 57 -5.48 6.95 6.06
N LYS A 58 -5.22 6.94 7.38
CA LYS A 58 -5.32 8.13 8.23
C LYS A 58 -4.33 9.24 7.83
N LEU A 59 -3.10 8.88 7.46
CA LEU A 59 -2.08 9.84 6.99
C LEU A 59 -2.47 10.47 5.66
N GLY A 60 -2.99 9.66 4.73
CA GLY A 60 -3.39 10.10 3.40
C GLY A 60 -4.76 10.77 3.35
N GLY A 61 -5.61 10.52 4.34
CA GLY A 61 -7.03 10.90 4.32
C GLY A 61 -7.85 10.03 3.36
N ALA A 62 -7.50 8.76 3.23
CA ALA A 62 -8.24 7.76 2.46
C ALA A 62 -9.17 6.94 3.35
N ASP A 63 -10.16 6.29 2.74
CA ASP A 63 -10.99 5.30 3.44
C ASP A 63 -10.12 4.04 3.75
N PRO A 64 -10.00 3.64 5.02
CA PRO A 64 -9.25 2.44 5.39
C PRO A 64 -9.80 1.15 4.75
N ASP A 65 -11.11 1.02 4.56
CA ASP A 65 -11.72 -0.21 4.06
C ASP A 65 -11.49 -0.36 2.55
N ASP A 66 -11.55 0.74 1.80
CA ASP A 66 -11.17 0.76 0.39
C ASP A 66 -9.70 0.39 0.19
N LEU A 67 -8.81 0.96 1.00
CA LEU A 67 -7.37 0.68 0.93
C LEU A 67 -7.04 -0.76 1.34
N LEU A 68 -7.76 -1.31 2.32
CA LEU A 68 -7.65 -2.71 2.73
C LEU A 68 -8.13 -3.68 1.65
N SER A 69 -9.20 -3.34 0.93
CA SER A 69 -9.75 -4.18 -0.15
C SER A 69 -8.75 -4.39 -1.30
N CYS A 70 -7.83 -3.44 -1.48
CA CYS A 70 -6.78 -3.45 -2.50
C CYS A 70 -5.45 -4.02 -2.00
N ALA A 71 -5.37 -4.44 -0.74
CA ALA A 71 -4.15 -5.00 -0.15
C ALA A 71 -3.89 -6.44 -0.61
N PHE A 72 -2.62 -6.84 -0.60
CA PHE A 72 -2.19 -8.23 -0.70
C PHE A 72 -1.97 -8.77 0.72
N ALA A 73 -3.03 -9.29 1.34
CA ALA A 73 -3.02 -9.72 2.72
C ALA A 73 -2.56 -11.18 2.86
N ARG A 74 -1.56 -11.44 3.70
CA ARG A 74 -1.20 -12.82 4.06
C ARG A 74 -2.19 -13.36 5.10
N GLN A 75 -2.92 -14.42 4.76
CA GLN A 75 -3.80 -15.11 5.72
C GLN A 75 -3.14 -16.33 6.38
N ARG A 76 -2.26 -17.04 5.65
CA ARG A 76 -1.46 -18.16 6.17
C ARG A 76 -0.02 -18.04 5.68
N GLN A 77 0.84 -18.97 6.08
CA GLN A 77 2.28 -18.92 5.77
C GLN A 77 2.57 -18.85 4.25
N PHE A 78 1.66 -19.36 3.40
CA PHE A 78 1.81 -19.41 1.94
C PHE A 78 0.59 -18.92 1.14
N GLU A 79 -0.44 -18.39 1.80
CA GLU A 79 -1.68 -17.93 1.14
C GLU A 79 -1.78 -16.40 1.22
N ILE A 80 -1.85 -15.77 0.05
CA ILE A 80 -2.03 -14.34 -0.12
C ILE A 80 -3.42 -14.12 -0.69
N VAL A 81 -4.22 -13.30 -0.03
CA VAL A 81 -5.57 -12.96 -0.49
C VAL A 81 -5.57 -11.54 -1.03
N HIS A 82 -6.13 -11.36 -2.22
CA HIS A 82 -6.36 -10.07 -2.84
C HIS A 82 -7.71 -10.08 -3.56
N ARG A 83 -8.62 -9.16 -3.20
CA ARG A 83 -9.96 -9.03 -3.79
C ARG A 83 -10.76 -10.34 -3.89
N GLY A 84 -10.68 -11.18 -2.85
CA GLY A 84 -11.37 -12.47 -2.78
C GLY A 84 -10.70 -13.62 -3.55
N GLN A 85 -9.60 -13.34 -4.25
CA GLN A 85 -8.77 -14.35 -4.91
C GLN A 85 -7.64 -14.79 -3.97
N THR A 86 -7.29 -16.07 -4.02
CA THR A 86 -6.18 -16.65 -3.25
C THR A 86 -5.03 -16.96 -4.19
N PHE A 87 -3.85 -16.45 -3.85
CA PHE A 87 -2.60 -16.61 -4.56
C PHE A 87 -1.60 -17.34 -3.67
N ARG A 88 -0.76 -18.15 -4.31
CA ARG A 88 0.43 -18.75 -3.70
C ARG A 88 1.65 -17.92 -4.04
N ARG A 89 2.75 -18.24 -3.36
CA ARG A 89 4.03 -17.61 -3.65
C ARG A 89 4.49 -17.87 -5.10
N GLU A 90 4.24 -19.07 -5.63
CA GLU A 90 4.58 -19.41 -7.02
C GLU A 90 3.81 -18.58 -8.07
N ASP A 91 2.68 -17.98 -7.70
CA ASP A 91 1.88 -17.14 -8.60
C ASP A 91 2.40 -15.69 -8.67
N LEU A 92 3.39 -15.33 -7.84
CA LEU A 92 3.89 -13.97 -7.72
C LEU A 92 5.30 -13.83 -8.26
N VAL A 93 5.50 -12.82 -9.11
CA VAL A 93 6.84 -12.38 -9.52
C VAL A 93 7.39 -11.42 -8.46
N LEU A 94 8.51 -11.79 -7.85
CA LEU A 94 9.15 -11.00 -6.78
C LEU A 94 10.32 -10.13 -7.25
N ASP A 95 10.91 -10.44 -8.40
CA ASP A 95 12.14 -9.78 -8.87
C ASP A 95 11.87 -8.59 -9.78
N ARG A 96 10.91 -8.69 -10.70
CA ARG A 96 10.62 -7.64 -11.67
C ARG A 96 9.14 -7.57 -11.96
N LEU A 97 8.58 -6.37 -11.80
CA LEU A 97 7.21 -6.07 -12.20
C LEU A 97 7.25 -5.37 -13.54
N ASP A 98 6.54 -5.93 -14.52
CA ASP A 98 6.27 -5.22 -15.77
C ASP A 98 5.12 -4.24 -15.53
N VAL A 99 5.40 -2.96 -15.74
CA VAL A 99 4.43 -1.89 -15.55
C VAL A 99 3.96 -1.39 -16.90
N CYS A 100 2.65 -1.38 -17.11
CA CYS A 100 2.05 -0.77 -18.29
C CYS A 100 2.03 0.76 -18.12
N LEU A 101 2.85 1.47 -18.89
CA LEU A 101 2.96 2.94 -18.83
C LEU A 101 1.68 3.68 -19.25
N HIS A 102 0.73 3.02 -19.90
CA HIS A 102 -0.58 3.62 -20.24
C HIS A 102 -1.53 3.71 -19.03
N LEU A 103 -1.19 3.08 -17.90
CA LEU A 103 -2.01 3.00 -16.69
C LEU A 103 -1.34 3.68 -15.48
N LEU A 104 -0.22 4.38 -15.68
CA LEU A 104 0.50 5.19 -14.70
C LEU A 104 0.14 6.67 -14.86
#